data_AF-A0A3D4B2S3-F1
#
_entry.id   AF-A0A3D4B2S3-F1
#
_cell.length_a   1.000
_cell.length_b   1.000
_cell.length_c   1.000
_cell.angle_alpha   90.00
_cell.angle_beta   90.00
_cell.angle_gamma   90.00
#
_symmetry.space_group_name_H-M   'P 1'
#
loop_
_entity.id
_entity.type
_entity.pdbx_description
1 polymer ?
#
loop_
_entity_poly.entity_id
_entity_poly.type
_entity_poly.pdbx_seq_one_letter_code
_entity_poly.pdbx_strand_id
1 'polypeptide(L)' 'MESLQEDLVSTVDLLNASDDDLVHISQDGLLALNVEEMRAVQQHFVALGRNPTDVEVETLAQTWSEH' A
#
# COMPACT_ATOMS: atom_id res chain seq x y z
N MET A 1 -17.26 -14.65 22.04
CA MET A 1 -16.02 -13.95 22.44
C MET A 1 -15.04 -14.21 21.31
N GLU A 2 -15.21 -13.47 20.22
CA GLU A 2 -14.39 -13.61 19.03
C GLU A 2 -12.97 -13.14 19.37
N SER A 3 -12.02 -14.05 19.17
CA SER A 3 -10.60 -13.81 19.18
C SER A 3 -10.29 -12.63 18.26
N LEU A 4 -9.94 -11.49 18.85
CA LEU A 4 -9.30 -10.39 18.16
C LEU A 4 -7.98 -10.95 17.64
N GLN A 5 -7.96 -11.32 16.36
CA GLN A 5 -6.72 -11.50 15.63
C GLN A 5 -6.00 -10.15 15.76
N GLU A 6 -4.90 -10.11 16.50
CA GLU A 6 -4.07 -8.91 16.55
C GLU A 6 -3.59 -8.68 15.12
N ASP A 7 -4.22 -7.72 14.44
CA ASP A 7 -3.91 -7.34 13.08
C ASP A 7 -2.53 -6.69 13.11
N LEU A 8 -1.51 -7.55 13.00
CA LEU A 8 -0.12 -7.16 13.04
C LEU A 8 0.16 -6.39 11.76
N VAL A 9 0.24 -5.07 11.92
CA VAL A 9 0.70 -4.13 10.91
C VAL A 9 1.93 -4.72 10.19
N SER A 10 1.76 -5.00 8.91
CA SER A 10 2.73 -5.67 8.04
C SER A 10 3.38 -4.65 7.13
N THR A 11 4.71 -4.59 7.15
CA THR A 11 5.47 -3.74 6.23
C THR A 11 5.34 -4.26 4.80
N VAL A 12 4.99 -3.36 3.88
CA VAL A 12 4.90 -3.65 2.45
C VAL A 12 6.20 -3.19 1.79
N ASP A 13 6.85 -4.07 1.02
CA ASP A 13 8.12 -3.78 0.35
C ASP A 13 7.91 -2.90 -0.89
N LEU A 14 7.41 -1.67 -0.68
CA LEU A 14 7.02 -0.75 -1.74
C LEU A 14 8.24 -0.09 -2.40
N LEU A 15 9.32 0.17 -1.68
CA LEU A 15 10.48 0.91 -2.20
C LEU A 15 11.20 0.18 -3.34
N ASN A 16 11.23 -1.14 -3.28
CA ASN A 16 11.89 -1.99 -4.28
C ASN A 16 10.90 -2.70 -5.22
N ALA A 17 9.60 -2.43 -5.07
CA ALA A 17 8.56 -3.02 -5.89
C ALA A 17 8.68 -2.56 -7.35
N SER A 18 8.59 -3.52 -8.28
CA SER A 18 8.44 -3.25 -9.71
C SER A 18 7.00 -2.82 -10.01
N ASP A 19 6.74 -2.33 -11.22
CA ASP A 19 5.37 -1.99 -11.64
C ASP A 19 4.38 -3.15 -11.49
N ASP A 20 4.83 -4.37 -11.77
CA ASP A 20 4.03 -5.59 -11.62
C ASP A 20 3.74 -5.86 -10.14
N ASP A 21 4.75 -5.75 -9.28
CA ASP A 21 4.61 -5.87 -7.82
C ASP A 21 3.66 -4.81 -7.26
N LEU A 22 3.72 -3.57 -7.76
CA LEU A 22 2.82 -2.48 -7.37
C LEU A 22 1.37 -2.81 -7.69
N VAL A 23 1.11 -3.38 -8.87
CA VAL A 23 -0.25 -3.83 -9.25
C VAL A 23 -0.70 -4.99 -8.35
N HIS A 24 0.19 -5.94 -8.07
CA HIS A 24 -0.09 -7.04 -7.15
C HIS A 24 -0.43 -6.56 -5.74
N ILE A 25 0.33 -5.61 -5.19
CA ILE A 25 0.07 -4.99 -3.88
C ILE A 25 -1.30 -4.29 -3.87
N SER A 26 -1.64 -3.56 -4.94
CA SER A 26 -2.95 -2.93 -5.08
C SER A 26 -4.10 -3.93 -5.10
N GLN A 27 -3.93 -5.06 -5.79
CA GLN A 27 -4.94 -6.11 -5.87
C GLN A 27 -5.10 -6.89 -4.56
N ASP A 28 -3.99 -7.24 -3.91
CA ASP A 28 -3.99 -7.99 -2.65
C ASP A 28 -4.56 -7.16 -1.50
N GLY A 29 -4.17 -5.89 -1.42
CA GLY A 29 -4.68 -4.93 -0.44
C GLY A 29 -6.03 -4.30 -0.80
N LEU A 30 -6.68 -4.72 -1.90
CA LEU A 30 -7.95 -4.16 -2.40
C LEU A 30 -7.94 -2.61 -2.45
N LEU A 31 -6.79 -2.02 -2.81
CA LEU A 31 -6.53 -0.59 -2.75
C LEU A 31 -7.27 0.19 -3.86
N ALA A 32 -7.72 -0.50 -4.90
CA ALA A 32 -8.36 0.09 -6.08
C ALA A 32 -7.50 1.16 -6.81
N LEU A 33 -6.18 1.14 -6.61
CA LEU A 33 -5.23 2.06 -7.25
C LEU A 33 -4.66 1.47 -8.53
N ASN A 34 -4.47 2.30 -9.55
CA ASN A 34 -3.76 1.94 -10.77
C ASN A 34 -2.24 2.03 -10.59
N VAL A 35 -1.48 1.50 -11.55
CA VAL A 35 0.00 1.51 -11.50
C VAL A 35 0.60 2.92 -11.38
N GLU A 36 -0.02 3.94 -11.99
CA GLU A 36 0.44 5.33 -11.91
C GLU A 36 0.27 5.92 -10.50
N GLU A 37 -0.86 5.61 -9.85
CA GLU A 37 -1.15 6.03 -8.49
C GLU A 37 -0.25 5.30 -7.49
N MET A 38 -0.09 3.98 -7.66
CA MET A 38 0.85 3.18 -6.87
C MET A 38 2.28 3.68 -7.00
N ARG A 39 2.71 4.13 -8.18
CA ARG A 39 4.02 4.78 -8.36
C ARG A 39 4.12 6.10 -7.61
N ALA A 40 3.07 6.91 -7.59
CA ALA A 40 3.07 8.15 -6.82
C ALA A 40 3.14 7.88 -5.31
N VAL A 41 2.44 6.84 -4.82
CA VAL A 41 2.56 6.35 -3.43
C VAL A 41 3.98 5.83 -3.17
N GLN A 42 4.55 5.03 -4.07
CA GLN A 42 5.94 4.56 -3.97
C GLN A 42 6.92 5.73 -3.88
N GLN A 43 6.81 6.73 -4.75
CA GLN A 43 7.67 7.91 -4.72
C GLN A 43 7.56 8.68 -3.41
N HIS A 44 6.37 8.76 -2.82
CA HIS A 44 6.18 9.36 -1.50
C HIS A 44 6.99 8.64 -0.42
N PHE A 45 6.91 7.30 -0.36
CA PHE A 45 7.65 6.51 0.63
C PHE A 45 9.15 6.40 0.36
N VAL A 46 9.56 6.40 -0.91
CA VAL A 46 10.96 6.54 -1.32
C VAL A 46 11.54 7.86 -0.81
N ALA A 47 10.80 8.98 -0.94
CA ALA A 47 11.24 10.27 -0.41
C ALA A 47 11.32 10.29 1.13
N LEU A 48 10.49 9.50 1.81
CA LEU A 48 10.56 9.30 3.26
C LEU A 48 11.68 8.35 3.69
N GLY A 49 12.26 7.58 2.77
CA GLY A 49 13.34 6.63 3.04
C GLY A 49 12.93 5.40 3.86
N ARG A 50 11.64 5.03 3.84
CA ARG A 50 11.13 3.86 4.58
C ARG A 50 10.01 3.16 3.81
N ASN A 51 9.91 1.84 3.97
CA ASN A 51 8.75 1.07 3.51
C ASN A 51 7.50 1.45 4.31
N PRO A 52 6.34 1.58 3.64
CA PRO A 52 5.07 1.78 4.33
C PRO A 52 4.59 0.51 5.00
N THR A 53 3.64 0.68 5.90
CA THR A 53 2.80 -0.44 6.36
C THR A 53 1.56 -0.59 5.49
N ASP A 54 0.98 -1.78 5.48
CA ASP A 54 -0.30 -2.10 4.83
C ASP A 54 -1.38 -1.05 5.15
N VAL A 55 -1.55 -0.70 6.44
CA VAL A 55 -2.50 0.33 6.89
C VAL A 55 -2.19 1.72 6.33
N GLU A 56 -0.90 2.09 6.24
CA GLU A 56 -0.50 3.39 5.67
C GLU A 56 -0.84 3.47 4.18
N VAL A 57 -0.61 2.38 3.43
CA VAL A 57 -0.96 2.31 2.01
C VAL A 57 -2.48 2.33 1.82
N GLU A 58 -3.23 1.55 2.61
CA GLU A 58 -4.70 1.54 2.58
C GLU A 58 -5.28 2.93 2.84
N THR A 59 -4.77 3.65 3.84
CA THR A 59 -5.23 5.00 4.18
C THR A 59 -4.99 5.98 3.02
N LEU A 60 -3.84 5.89 2.35
CA LEU A 60 -3.54 6.70 1.17
C LEU A 60 -4.46 6.33 0.00
N ALA A 61 -4.67 5.04 -0.21
CA ALA A 61 -5.55 4.52 -1.24
C ALA A 61 -6.99 5.02 -1.05
N GLN A 62 -7.55 4.99 0.16
CA GLN A 62 -8.89 5.52 0.44
C GLN A 62 -9.02 7.03 0.16
N THR A 63 -7.92 7.78 0.28
CA THR A 63 -7.92 9.23 0.02
C THR A 63 -7.81 9.53 -1.48
N TRP A 64 -7.06 8.72 -2.22
CA TRP A 64 -6.76 8.94 -3.64
C TRP A 64 -7.63 8.13 -4.58
N SER A 65 -8.31 7.10 -4.09
CA SER A 65 -9.31 6.32 -4.81
C SER A 65 -10.45 7.26 -5.18
N GLU A 66 -10.30 7.94 -6.32
CA GLU A 66 -11.39 8.62 -6.99
C GLU A 66 -12.51 7.60 -7.22
N HIS A 67 -13.63 7.84 -6.53
CA HIS A 67 -14.88 7.12 -6.73
C HIS A 67 -15.59 7.60 -8.00
#